data_AF-A0A7V3JRE2-F1
#
_entry.id   AF-A0A7V3JRE2-F1
#
_cell.length_a   1.000
_cell.length_b   1.000
_cell.length_c   1.000
_cell.angle_alpha   90.00
_cell.angle_beta   90.00
_cell.angle_gamma   90.00
#
_symmetry.space_group_name_H-M   'P 1'
#
loop_
_entity.id
_entity.type
_entity.pdbx_description
1 polymer ?
#
loop_
_entity_poly.entity_id
_entity_poly.type
_entity_poly.pdbx_seq_one_letter_code
_entity_poly.pdbx_strand_id
1 'polypeptide(L)'
;MKNKSQLSIYLIIYSSIAIFLLSGLLLWVNYFIFTTVREVYKKRLFAVAEAGIEYYRWHLNHAPKDYTDGTNKPGPYIHKFYDRLGNQIGN
;
A
#
# COMPACT_ATOMS: atom_id res chain seq x y z
N MET A 1 -33.82 21.40 -43.33
CA MET A 1 -32.70 20.44 -43.16
C MET A 1 -31.47 21.01 -42.43
N LYS A 2 -31.19 22.33 -42.48
CA LYS A 2 -30.05 22.98 -41.77
C LYS A 2 -30.00 22.74 -40.24
N ASN A 3 -31.13 22.78 -39.55
CA ASN A 3 -31.17 22.67 -38.08
C ASN A 3 -30.78 21.28 -37.54
N LYS A 4 -31.01 20.21 -38.31
CA LYS A 4 -30.65 18.84 -37.91
C LYS A 4 -29.13 18.66 -37.84
N SER A 5 -28.40 19.27 -38.78
CA SER A 5 -26.94 19.21 -38.82
C SER A 5 -26.29 20.01 -37.68
N GLN A 6 -26.86 21.16 -37.31
CA GLN A 6 -26.40 21.93 -36.15
C GLN A 6 -26.56 21.16 -34.83
N LEU A 7 -27.68 20.46 -34.65
CA LEU A 7 -27.92 19.61 -33.47
C LEU A 7 -26.89 18.48 -33.35
N SER A 8 -26.54 17.83 -34.47
CA SER A 8 -25.50 16.79 -34.48
C SER A 8 -24.12 17.31 -34.07
N ILE A 9 -23.75 18.52 -34.50
CA ILE A 9 -22.45 19.13 -34.16
C ILE A 9 -22.36 19.40 -32.66
N TYR A 10 -23.40 19.99 -32.05
CA TYR A 10 -23.42 20.21 -30.60
C TYR A 10 -23.33 18.89 -29.83
N LEU A 11 -24.04 17.85 -30.28
CA LEU A 11 -24.01 16.55 -29.63
C LEU A 11 -22.60 15.94 -29.60
N ILE A 12 -21.85 16.05 -30.70
CA ILE A 12 -20.48 15.54 -30.79
C ILE A 12 -19.52 16.33 -29.89
N ILE A 13 -19.67 17.65 -29.82
CA ILE A 13 -18.81 18.49 -28.97
C ILE A 13 -19.06 18.16 -27.49
N TYR A 14 -20.32 18.11 -27.06
CA TYR A 14 -20.65 17.78 -25.66
C TYR A 14 -20.26 16.36 -25.29
N SER A 15 -20.47 15.38 -26.19
CA SER A 15 -20.06 14.00 -25.92
C SER A 15 -18.54 13.85 -25.86
N SER A 16 -17.80 14.53 -26.73
CA SER A 16 -16.34 14.53 -26.71
C SER A 16 -15.79 15.11 -25.40
N ILE A 17 -16.34 16.23 -24.94
CA ILE A 17 -15.96 16.84 -23.66
C ILE A 17 -16.30 15.89 -22.50
N ALA A 18 -17.50 15.29 -22.51
CA ALA A 18 -17.91 14.36 -21.47
C ALA A 18 -17.00 13.13 -21.41
N ILE A 19 -16.66 12.54 -22.56
CA ILE A 19 -15.74 11.39 -22.65
C ILE A 19 -14.33 11.78 -22.18
N PHE A 20 -13.86 12.98 -22.54
CA PHE A 20 -12.56 13.48 -22.09
C PHE A 20 -12.49 13.66 -20.58
N LEU A 21 -13.54 14.25 -19.98
CA LEU A 21 -13.61 14.42 -18.53
C LEU A 21 -13.71 13.07 -17.81
N LEU A 22 -14.53 12.16 -18.32
CA LEU A 22 -14.69 10.82 -17.76
C LEU A 22 -13.38 10.02 -17.83
N SER A 23 -12.65 10.07 -18.95
CA SER A 23 -11.38 9.36 -19.08
C SER A 23 -10.31 9.92 -18.13
N GLY A 24 -10.22 11.24 -17.99
CA GLY A 24 -9.34 11.89 -17.03
C GLY A 24 -9.64 11.48 -15.58
N LEU A 25 -10.92 11.43 -15.22
CA LEU A 25 -11.35 11.01 -13.88
C LEU A 25 -11.00 9.54 -13.60
N LEU A 26 -11.18 8.64 -14.57
CA LEU A 26 -10.82 7.23 -14.41
C LEU A 26 -9.31 7.03 -14.20
N LEU A 27 -8.48 7.74 -14.96
CA LEU A 27 -7.02 7.70 -14.78
C LEU A 27 -6.62 8.23 -13.41
N TRP A 28 -7.23 9.33 -12.97
CA TRP A 28 -6.96 9.90 -11.65
C TRP A 28 -7.36 8.96 -10.51
N VAL A 29 -8.54 8.33 -10.56
CA VAL A 29 -8.99 7.36 -9.55
C VAL A 29 -8.01 6.18 -9.46
N ASN A 30 -7.59 5.64 -10.61
CA ASN A 30 -6.64 4.53 -10.62
C ASN A 30 -5.30 4.91 -9.98
N TYR A 31 -4.77 6.08 -10.34
CA TYR A 31 -3.54 6.60 -9.73
C TYR A 31 -3.69 6.82 -8.22
N PHE A 32 -4.81 7.39 -7.78
CA PHE A 32 -5.10 7.65 -6.38
C PHE A 32 -5.18 6.35 -5.55
N ILE A 33 -5.84 5.32 -6.05
CA ILE A 33 -5.92 4.01 -5.37
C ILE A 33 -4.53 3.40 -5.25
N PHE A 34 -3.76 3.36 -6.34
CA PHE A 34 -2.43 2.75 -6.35
C PHE A 34 -1.47 3.44 -5.37
N THR A 35 -1.46 4.77 -5.37
CA THR A 35 -0.62 5.56 -4.44
C THR A 35 -1.03 5.35 -3.00
N THR A 36 -2.33 5.41 -2.69
CA THR A 36 -2.85 5.21 -1.33
C THR A 36 -2.49 3.83 -0.79
N VAL A 37 -2.72 2.78 -1.58
CA VAL A 37 -2.41 1.40 -1.19
C VAL A 37 -0.91 1.23 -0.94
N ARG A 38 -0.06 1.81 -1.81
CA ARG A 38 1.40 1.77 -1.63
C ARG A 38 1.85 2.44 -0.34
N GLU A 39 1.28 3.58 0.02
CA GLU A 39 1.60 4.28 1.28
C GLU A 39 1.19 3.47 2.52
N VAL A 40 0.03 2.81 2.48
CA VAL A 40 -0.40 1.91 3.57
C VAL A 40 0.56 0.73 3.72
N TYR A 41 0.95 0.08 2.62
CA TYR A 41 1.91 -1.02 2.68
C TYR A 41 3.28 -0.58 3.18
N LYS A 42 3.78 0.58 2.74
CA LYS A 42 5.05 1.14 3.25
C LYS A 42 5.01 1.29 4.77
N LYS A 43 3.98 1.96 5.31
CA LYS A 43 3.83 2.16 6.76
C LYS A 43 3.77 0.83 7.52
N ARG A 44 3.05 -0.15 6.98
CA ARG A 44 2.97 -1.50 7.56
C ARG A 44 4.32 -2.20 7.57
N LEU A 45 5.08 -2.14 6.47
CA LEU A 45 6.42 -2.72 6.40
C LEU A 45 7.39 -2.04 7.38
N PHE A 46 7.34 -0.71 7.51
CA PHE A 46 8.13 0.01 8.50
C PHE A 46 7.77 -0.40 9.93
N ALA A 47 6.48 -0.52 10.27
CA ALA A 47 6.06 -0.97 11.58
C ALA A 47 6.56 -2.39 11.92
N VAL A 48 6.56 -3.31 10.95
CA VAL A 48 7.13 -4.66 11.12
C VAL A 48 8.64 -4.59 11.35
N ALA A 49 9.36 -3.78 10.58
CA ALA A 49 10.81 -3.61 10.72
C ALA A 49 11.19 -2.99 12.08
N GLU A 50 10.47 -1.96 12.51
CA GLU A 50 10.62 -1.33 13.83
C GLU A 50 10.38 -2.34 14.95
N ALA A 51 9.33 -3.14 14.86
CA ALA A 51 9.06 -4.19 15.84
C ALA A 51 10.16 -5.25 15.90
N GLY A 52 10.75 -5.62 14.76
CA GLY A 52 11.90 -6.54 14.73
C GLY A 52 13.12 -5.97 15.46
N ILE A 53 13.46 -4.71 15.20
CA ILE A 53 14.58 -4.02 15.87
C ILE A 53 14.31 -3.90 17.38
N GLU A 54 13.08 -3.49 17.75
CA GLU A 54 12.68 -3.37 19.15
C GLU A 54 12.71 -4.71 19.88
N TYR A 55 12.32 -5.81 19.21
CA TYR A 55 12.43 -7.15 19.76
C TYR A 55 13.89 -7.50 20.10
N TYR A 56 14.82 -7.31 19.15
CA TYR A 56 16.24 -7.60 19.41
C TYR A 56 16.82 -6.70 20.49
N ARG A 57 16.41 -5.43 20.55
CA ARG A 57 16.83 -4.52 21.61
C ARG A 57 16.35 -5.00 22.98
N TRP A 58 15.09 -5.41 23.08
CA TRP A 58 14.54 -6.01 24.30
C TRP A 58 15.26 -7.32 24.65
N HIS A 59 15.46 -8.21 23.68
CA HIS A 59 16.11 -9.51 23.87
C HIS A 59 17.53 -9.32 24.43
N LEU A 60 18.36 -8.51 23.77
CA LEU A 60 19.75 -8.28 24.18
C LEU A 60 19.86 -7.53 25.51
N ASN A 61 18.86 -6.71 25.87
CA ASN A 61 18.85 -6.07 27.19
C ASN A 61 18.59 -7.08 28.33
N HIS A 62 17.83 -8.15 28.08
CA HIS A 62 17.52 -9.18 29.07
C HIS A 62 18.49 -10.36 29.01
N ALA A 63 19.04 -10.67 27.84
CA ALA A 63 20.00 -11.73 27.59
C ALA A 63 21.23 -11.20 26.81
N PRO A 64 22.13 -10.43 27.45
CA PRO A 64 23.23 -9.73 26.75
C PRO A 64 24.27 -10.63 26.08
N LYS A 65 24.27 -11.93 26.39
CA LYS A 65 25.20 -12.93 25.83
C LYS A 65 24.53 -13.82 24.78
N ASP A 66 23.22 -13.71 24.62
CA ASP A 66 22.45 -14.51 23.66
C ASP A 66 22.29 -13.72 22.36
N TYR A 67 23.24 -13.92 21.45
CA TYR A 67 23.16 -13.38 20.09
C TYR A 67 22.40 -14.31 19.13
N THR A 68 21.92 -15.44 19.63
CA THR A 68 21.31 -16.49 18.81
C THR A 68 19.82 -16.65 19.04
N ASP A 69 19.21 -15.72 19.79
CA ASP A 69 17.80 -15.76 20.15
C ASP A 69 17.38 -17.12 20.74
N GLY A 70 18.23 -17.68 21.61
CA GLY A 70 18.01 -18.96 22.27
C GLY A 70 18.16 -20.19 21.38
N THR A 71 18.48 -20.04 20.09
CA THR A 71 18.57 -21.17 19.14
C THR A 71 19.94 -21.85 19.10
N ASN A 72 21.00 -21.20 19.63
CA ASN A 72 22.40 -21.64 19.57
C ASN A 72 22.90 -21.99 18.16
N LYS A 73 22.19 -21.51 17.11
CA LYS A 73 22.52 -21.74 15.71
C LYS A 73 22.65 -20.39 15.01
N PRO A 74 23.49 -20.28 13.97
CA PRO A 74 23.49 -19.10 13.12
C PRO A 74 22.13 -18.95 12.42
N GLY A 75 21.64 -17.72 12.33
CA GLY A 75 20.30 -17.35 11.83
C GLY A 75 20.05 -17.66 10.35
N PRO A 76 18.88 -17.28 9.80
CA PRO A 76 17.98 -16.20 10.27
C PRO A 76 17.02 -16.60 11.40
N TYR A 77 16.80 -15.68 12.35
CA TYR A 77 15.78 -15.83 13.40
C TYR A 77 14.49 -15.13 12.94
N ILE A 78 13.40 -15.89 12.89
CA ILE A 78 12.13 -15.50 12.27
C ILE A 78 11.07 -15.45 13.35
N HIS A 79 10.35 -14.33 13.45
CA HIS A 79 9.28 -14.14 14.42
C HIS A 79 8.00 -13.74 13.72
N LYS A 80 6.94 -14.50 13.99
CA LYS A 80 5.62 -14.16 13.47
C LYS A 80 5.18 -12.82 14.05
N PHE A 81 4.91 -11.86 13.17
CA PHE A 81 4.39 -10.56 13.57
C PHE A 81 2.88 -10.50 13.32
N TYR A 82 2.14 -10.11 14.36
CA TYR A 82 0.68 -10.07 14.35
C TYR A 82 0.17 -8.63 14.43
N ASP A 83 -0.89 -8.35 13.69
CA ASP A 83 -1.65 -7.10 13.85
C ASP A 83 -2.50 -7.14 15.14
N ARG A 84 -3.06 -6.00 15.54
CA ARG A 84 -3.97 -5.82 16.67
C ARG A 84 -5.18 -6.75 16.63
N LEU A 85 -5.58 -7.19 15.44
CA LEU A 85 -6.68 -8.14 15.22
C LEU A 85 -6.24 -9.61 15.33
N GLY A 86 -4.97 -9.88 15.63
CA GLY A 86 -4.42 -11.24 15.72
C GLY A 86 -4.08 -11.88 14.37
N ASN A 87 -4.16 -11.12 13.27
CA ASN A 87 -3.79 -11.62 11.94
C ASN A 87 -2.27 -11.57 11.75
N GLN A 88 -1.68 -12.64 11.22
CA GLN A 88 -0.25 -12.67 10.90
C GLN A 88 0.03 -11.80 9.67
N ILE A 89 0.90 -10.80 9.82
CA ILE A 89 1.19 -9.82 8.78
C ILE A 89 2.66 -9.77 8.33
N GLY A 90 3.53 -10.52 9.01
CA GLY A 90 4.95 -10.64 8.71
C GLY A 90 5.58 -11.84 9.42
N ASN A 91 6.82 -12.15 9.05
CA ASN A 91 7.69 -13.19 9.60
C ASN A 91 9.12 -12.68 9.68
#